data_AF-A0A357BKP5-F1
#
_entry.id   AF-A0A357BKP5-F1
#
_cell.length_a   1.000
_cell.length_b   1.000
_cell.length_c   1.000
_cell.angle_alpha   90.00
_cell.angle_beta   90.00
_cell.angle_gamma   90.00
#
_symmetry.space_group_name_H-M   'P 1'
#
loop_
_entity.id
_entity.type
_entity.pdbx_description
1 polymer ?
#
loop_
_entity_poly.entity_id
_entity_poly.type
_entity_poly.pdbx_seq_one_letter_code
_entity_poly.pdbx_strand_id
1 'polypeptide(L)'
;GRIEPFGSLSRLKQQVNGKTRSDHRAIMDRMIQLFADYRSTLEKRSMGFQMSTWDKKLLEYGKRFEEELMELSVNIPLEKALDLGWRILSDTFEPAETGIKESLLKEYWPTEKPAAQG
;
A
#
# COMPACT_ATOMS: atom_id res chain seq x y z
N GLY A 1 15.61 -15.60 -1.98
CA GLY A 1 14.27 -16.20 -2.10
C GLY A 1 13.26 -15.08 -2.02
N ARG A 2 12.47 -14.88 -3.08
CA ARG A 2 11.42 -13.86 -3.10
C ARG A 2 10.23 -14.45 -2.36
N ILE A 3 9.87 -13.88 -1.21
CA ILE A 3 8.66 -14.25 -0.49
C ILE A 3 7.51 -14.01 -1.46
N GLU A 4 6.81 -15.07 -1.87
CA GLU A 4 5.52 -14.90 -2.53
C GLU A 4 4.58 -14.26 -1.49
N PRO A 5 4.11 -13.02 -1.69
CA PRO A 5 3.22 -12.35 -0.73
C PRO A 5 1.92 -13.14 -0.51
N PHE A 6 1.62 -14.03 -1.46
CA PHE A 6 0.31 -14.61 -1.70
C PHE A 6 0.19 -16.10 -1.33
N GLY A 7 1.28 -16.83 -1.07
CA GLY A 7 1.19 -18.20 -0.53
C GLY A 7 0.55 -18.26 0.86
N SER A 8 0.47 -17.11 1.54
CA SER A 8 -0.11 -16.93 2.87
C SER A 8 -1.52 -16.36 2.85
N LEU A 9 -2.13 -16.04 1.70
CA LEU A 9 -3.52 -15.56 1.66
C LEU A 9 -4.49 -16.56 2.32
N SER A 10 -4.24 -17.86 2.19
CA SER A 10 -5.01 -18.89 2.91
C SER A 10 -4.78 -18.87 4.43
N ARG A 11 -3.57 -18.56 4.90
CA ARG A 11 -3.25 -18.50 6.33
C ARG A 11 -3.80 -17.23 6.99
N LEU A 12 -3.63 -16.07 6.34
CA LEU A 12 -4.20 -14.82 6.78
C LEU A 12 -5.73 -14.93 6.82
N LYS A 13 -6.38 -15.44 5.76
CA LYS A 13 -7.84 -15.64 5.69
C LYS A 13 -8.38 -16.54 6.82
N GLN A 14 -7.60 -17.52 7.31
CA GLN A 14 -7.97 -18.36 8.45
C GLN A 14 -7.76 -17.69 9.82
N GLN A 15 -6.87 -16.69 9.93
CA GLN A 15 -6.70 -15.89 11.16
C GLN A 15 -7.65 -14.67 11.25
N VAL A 16 -8.38 -14.31 10.19
CA VAL A 16 -9.32 -13.16 10.18
C VAL A 16 -10.73 -13.48 10.73
N ASN A 17 -10.87 -14.51 11.55
CA ASN A 17 -12.07 -14.70 12.37
C ASN A 17 -12.08 -13.82 13.64
N GLY A 18 -11.10 -12.92 13.81
CA GLY A 18 -11.07 -11.88 14.85
C GLY A 18 -11.51 -10.50 14.32
N LYS A 19 -12.10 -9.68 15.19
CA LYS A 19 -12.42 -8.26 14.93
C LYS A 19 -11.12 -7.48 14.68
N THR A 20 -10.67 -7.41 13.42
CA THR A 20 -9.65 -6.46 12.99
C THR A 20 -10.28 -5.09 12.73
N ARG A 21 -9.47 -4.04 12.52
CA ARG A 21 -9.96 -2.69 12.18
C ARG A 21 -10.85 -2.73 10.92
N SER A 22 -11.80 -1.80 10.84
CA SER A 22 -12.82 -1.77 9.79
C SER A 22 -12.26 -1.48 8.39
N ASP A 23 -11.10 -0.84 8.31
CA ASP A 23 -10.37 -0.49 7.10
C ASP A 23 -9.51 -1.64 6.54
N HIS A 24 -9.11 -2.60 7.37
CA HIS A 24 -8.11 -3.63 7.06
C HIS A 24 -8.28 -4.25 5.66
N ARG A 25 -9.46 -4.78 5.35
CA ARG A 25 -9.68 -5.42 4.05
C ARG A 25 -9.63 -4.43 2.90
N ALA A 26 -10.26 -3.27 3.05
CA ALA A 26 -10.37 -2.28 1.99
C ALA A 26 -9.00 -1.69 1.64
N ILE A 27 -8.17 -1.37 2.64
CA ILE A 27 -6.83 -0.84 2.39
C ILE A 27 -5.92 -1.91 1.79
N MET A 28 -5.89 -3.12 2.35
CA MET A 28 -5.03 -4.19 1.83
C MET A 28 -5.38 -4.54 0.38
N ASP A 29 -6.68 -4.70 0.07
CA ASP A 29 -7.13 -4.97 -1.30
C ASP A 29 -6.68 -3.85 -2.25
N ARG A 30 -6.77 -2.58 -1.82
CA ARG A 30 -6.34 -1.46 -2.67
C ARG A 30 -4.83 -1.39 -2.85
N MET A 31 -4.06 -1.60 -1.78
CA MET A 31 -2.60 -1.59 -1.82
C MET A 31 -2.05 -2.68 -2.74
N ILE A 32 -2.67 -3.86 -2.72
CA ILE A 32 -2.31 -4.96 -3.62
C ILE A 32 -2.60 -4.61 -5.08
N GLN A 33 -3.74 -3.98 -5.38
CA GLN A 33 -4.06 -3.52 -6.73
C GLN A 33 -3.04 -2.50 -7.24
N LEU A 34 -2.74 -1.47 -6.44
CA LEU A 34 -1.73 -0.47 -6.78
C LEU A 34 -0.33 -1.08 -6.95
N PHE A 35 -0.03 -2.14 -6.20
CA PHE A 35 1.23 -2.85 -6.35
C PHE A 35 1.29 -3.64 -7.66
N ALA A 36 0.19 -4.26 -8.09
CA ALA A 36 0.12 -4.90 -9.41
C ALA A 36 0.32 -3.86 -10.54
N ASP A 37 -0.30 -2.70 -10.42
CA ASP A 37 -0.11 -1.59 -11.37
C ASP A 37 1.35 -1.11 -11.38
N TYR A 38 1.98 -0.96 -10.21
CA TYR A 38 3.41 -0.66 -10.09
C TYR A 38 4.29 -1.68 -10.81
N ARG A 39 4.02 -2.98 -10.67
CA ARG A 39 4.79 -4.04 -11.35
C ARG A 39 4.68 -3.89 -12.87
N SER A 40 3.49 -3.61 -13.39
CA SER A 40 3.28 -3.32 -14.81
C SER A 40 4.01 -2.04 -15.25
N THR A 41 4.00 -0.99 -14.43
CA THR A 41 4.74 0.25 -14.69
C THR A 41 6.26 0.02 -14.67
N LEU A 42 6.80 -0.86 -13.83
CA LEU A 42 8.21 -1.24 -13.87
C LEU A 42 8.58 -1.91 -15.19
N GLU A 43 7.76 -2.84 -15.67
CA GLU A 43 7.96 -3.49 -16.97
C GLU A 43 7.94 -2.46 -18.10
N LYS A 44 6.93 -1.58 -18.10
CA LYS A 44 6.81 -0.46 -19.03
C LYS A 44 8.06 0.44 -19.01
N ARG A 45 8.58 0.77 -17.82
CA ARG A 45 9.82 1.56 -17.67
C ARG A 45 11.03 0.82 -18.23
N SER A 46 11.14 -0.49 -17.99
CA SER A 46 12.26 -1.32 -18.47
C SER A 46 12.31 -1.41 -20.00
N MET A 47 11.16 -1.31 -20.66
CA MET A 47 11.04 -1.28 -22.12
C MET A 47 11.31 0.11 -22.71
N GLY A 48 11.59 1.13 -21.89
CA GLY A 48 11.94 2.48 -22.36
C GLY A 48 10.75 3.35 -22.77
N PHE A 49 9.52 2.98 -22.40
CA PHE A 49 8.35 3.81 -22.68
C PHE A 49 8.35 5.11 -21.85
N GLN A 50 7.65 6.12 -22.34
CA GLN A 50 7.45 7.37 -21.61
C GLN A 50 6.55 7.15 -20.38
N MET A 51 7.00 7.66 -19.23
CA MET A 51 6.29 7.57 -17.95
C MET A 51 5.32 8.74 -17.78
N SER A 52 4.05 8.43 -17.51
CA SER A 52 3.04 9.42 -17.12
C SER A 52 3.26 9.90 -15.68
N THR A 53 2.55 10.95 -15.27
CA THR A 53 2.53 11.39 -13.86
C THR A 53 2.04 10.28 -12.93
N TRP A 54 1.04 9.52 -13.37
CA TRP A 54 0.52 8.37 -12.63
C TRP A 54 1.57 7.26 -12.48
N ASP A 55 2.27 6.93 -13.57
CA ASP A 55 3.36 5.94 -13.54
C ASP A 55 4.44 6.33 -12.51
N LYS A 56 4.80 7.61 -12.44
CA LYS A 56 5.78 8.10 -11.45
C LYS A 56 5.29 7.90 -10.02
N LYS A 57 4.02 8.21 -9.74
CA LYS A 57 3.39 7.95 -8.43
C LYS A 57 3.40 6.46 -8.10
N LEU A 58 3.02 5.59 -9.04
CA LEU A 58 3.07 4.13 -8.84
C LEU A 58 4.49 3.65 -8.53
N LEU A 59 5.51 4.18 -9.22
CA LEU A 59 6.91 3.84 -8.98
C LEU A 59 7.40 4.24 -7.58
N GLU A 60 6.97 5.41 -7.10
CA GLU A 60 7.27 5.88 -5.74
C GLU A 60 6.55 5.02 -4.69
N TYR A 61 5.24 4.83 -4.87
CA TYR A 61 4.41 3.99 -4.00
C TYR A 61 4.97 2.57 -3.87
N GLY A 62 5.25 1.92 -5.01
CA GLY A 62 5.67 0.52 -5.02
C GLY A 62 7.00 0.29 -4.33
N LYS A 63 7.93 1.24 -4.47
CA LYS A 63 9.21 1.20 -3.76
C LYS A 63 9.00 1.27 -2.24
N ARG A 64 8.20 2.24 -1.78
CA ARG A 64 7.87 2.40 -0.35
C ARG A 64 7.13 1.20 0.20
N PHE A 65 6.21 0.62 -0.56
CA PHE A 65 5.49 -0.58 -0.17
C PHE A 65 6.42 -1.79 0.01
N GLU A 66 7.37 -2.01 -0.91
CA GLU A 66 8.34 -3.11 -0.78
C GLU A 66 9.26 -2.92 0.43
N GLU A 67 9.80 -1.71 0.62
CA GLU A 67 10.76 -1.38 1.69
C GLU A 67 10.11 -1.29 3.08
N GLU A 68 8.93 -0.67 3.19
CA GLU A 68 8.33 -0.35 4.50
C GLU A 68 7.30 -1.41 4.96
N LEU A 69 6.76 -2.25 4.07
CA LEU A 69 5.73 -3.24 4.41
C LEU A 69 6.06 -4.69 4.00
N MET A 70 6.82 -4.92 2.94
CA MET A 70 7.13 -6.30 2.49
C MET A 70 8.49 -6.81 2.97
N GLU A 71 9.35 -5.94 3.49
CA GLU A 71 10.68 -6.34 3.94
C GLU A 71 10.60 -7.22 5.19
N LEU A 72 11.30 -8.36 5.18
CA LEU A 72 11.29 -9.34 6.29
C LEU A 72 11.80 -8.77 7.62
N SER A 73 12.56 -7.68 7.57
CA SER A 73 13.11 -6.95 8.71
C SER A 73 12.06 -6.10 9.43
N VAL A 74 10.92 -5.80 8.78
CA VAL A 74 9.83 -5.01 9.33
C VAL A 74 9.04 -5.87 10.32
N ASN A 75 9.23 -5.62 11.61
CA ASN A 75 8.52 -6.29 12.69
C ASN A 75 7.58 -5.30 13.41
N ILE A 76 6.43 -5.00 12.80
CA ILE A 76 5.41 -4.11 13.35
C ILE A 76 4.06 -4.83 13.54
N PRO A 77 3.26 -4.46 14.56
CA PRO A 77 1.90 -4.98 14.71
C PRO A 77 0.99 -4.63 13.53
N LEU A 78 -0.05 -5.43 13.30
CA LEU A 78 -1.02 -5.22 12.21
C LEU A 78 -1.58 -3.80 12.17
N GLU A 79 -1.98 -3.23 13.32
CA GLU A 79 -2.53 -1.88 13.37
C GLU A 79 -1.54 -0.82 12.88
N LYS A 80 -0.27 -0.94 13.26
CA LYS A 80 0.80 -0.05 12.76
C LYS A 80 1.06 -0.26 11.28
N ALA A 81 0.95 -1.50 10.78
CA ALA A 81 1.07 -1.77 9.34
C ALA A 81 -0.09 -1.13 8.55
N LEU A 82 -1.31 -1.11 9.10
CA LEU A 82 -2.45 -0.44 8.49
C LEU A 82 -2.26 1.08 8.47
N ASP A 83 -1.82 1.67 9.58
CA ASP A 83 -1.50 3.11 9.64
C ASP A 83 -0.39 3.50 8.67
N LEU A 84 0.64 2.66 8.57
CA LEU A 84 1.74 2.83 7.61
C LEU A 84 1.24 2.72 6.17
N GLY A 85 0.32 1.80 5.89
CA GLY A 85 -0.34 1.70 4.60
C GLY A 85 -1.06 2.99 4.21
N TRP A 86 -1.88 3.53 5.12
CA TRP A 86 -2.57 4.81 4.88
C TRP A 86 -1.60 5.95 4.64
N ARG A 87 -0.49 5.96 5.37
CA ARG A 87 0.56 6.96 5.25
C ARG A 87 1.28 6.89 3.89
N ILE A 88 1.69 5.70 3.46
CA ILE A 88 2.31 5.50 2.14
C ILE A 88 1.34 5.96 1.03
N LEU A 89 0.05 5.66 1.17
CA LEU A 89 -0.97 6.13 0.24
C LEU A 89 -1.11 7.66 0.24
N SER A 90 -1.21 8.30 1.40
CA SER A 90 -1.41 9.75 1.50
C SER A 90 -0.20 10.59 1.09
N ASP A 91 1.00 10.02 1.23
CA ASP A 91 2.22 10.69 0.81
C ASP A 91 2.36 10.68 -0.72
N THR A 92 1.78 9.68 -1.40
CA THR A 92 1.98 9.45 -2.85
C THR A 92 0.76 9.85 -3.70
N PHE A 93 -0.45 9.69 -3.16
CA PHE A 93 -1.72 9.86 -3.87
C PHE A 93 -2.64 10.84 -3.14
N GLU A 94 -3.55 11.43 -3.90
CA GLU A 94 -4.71 12.13 -3.38
C GLU A 94 -5.80 11.13 -2.96
N PRO A 95 -6.66 11.44 -1.98
CA PRO A 95 -7.75 10.55 -1.56
C PRO A 95 -8.59 10.04 -2.73
N ALA A 96 -8.91 10.94 -3.67
CA ALA A 96 -9.71 10.66 -4.85
C ALA A 96 -9.04 9.69 -5.85
N GLU A 97 -7.71 9.64 -5.86
CA GLU A 97 -6.94 8.75 -6.74
C GLU A 97 -6.90 7.30 -6.23
N THR A 98 -7.11 7.12 -4.92
CA THR A 98 -7.04 5.78 -4.31
C THR A 98 -8.30 4.95 -4.54
N GLY A 99 -9.43 5.53 -4.96
CA GLY A 99 -10.67 4.76 -5.16
C GLY A 99 -11.20 4.05 -3.90
N ILE A 100 -10.69 4.39 -2.71
CA ILE A 100 -11.18 3.87 -1.43
C ILE A 100 -12.49 4.60 -1.09
N LYS A 101 -13.41 3.92 -0.39
CA LYS A 101 -14.69 4.49 0.04
C LYS A 101 -14.48 5.76 0.86
N GLU A 102 -15.27 6.80 0.57
CA GLU A 102 -15.21 8.10 1.25
C GLU A 102 -15.36 7.99 2.78
N SER A 103 -16.18 7.06 3.27
CA SER A 103 -16.33 6.82 4.71
C SER A 103 -15.00 6.42 5.38
N LEU A 104 -14.20 5.59 4.71
CA LEU A 104 -12.90 5.15 5.21
C LEU A 104 -11.85 6.25 5.04
N LEU A 105 -11.89 6.98 3.92
CA LEU A 105 -11.02 8.14 3.73
C LEU A 105 -11.25 9.18 4.84
N LYS A 106 -12.50 9.48 5.20
CA LYS A 106 -12.79 10.41 6.30
C LYS A 106 -12.29 9.94 7.67
N GLU A 107 -12.28 8.64 7.90
CA GLU A 107 -11.94 8.05 9.21
C GLU A 107 -10.43 7.80 9.36
N TYR A 108 -9.74 7.47 8.27
CA TYR A 108 -8.36 6.96 8.33
C TYR A 108 -7.36 7.74 7.47
N TRP A 109 -7.80 8.64 6.58
CA TRP A 109 -6.87 9.40 5.75
C TRP A 109 -6.05 10.37 6.62
N PRO A 110 -4.71 10.29 6.58
CA PRO A 110 -3.85 11.19 7.35
C PRO A 110 -4.06 12.65 6.91
N THR A 111 -4.51 13.50 7.83
CA THR A 111 -4.72 14.94 7.60
C THR A 111 -3.46 15.76 7.87
N GLU A 112 -2.52 15.21 8.64
CA GLU A 112 -1.22 15.82 8.92
C GLU A 112 -0.12 15.00 8.25
N LYS A 113 0.59 15.60 7.29
CA LYS A 113 1.94 15.14 6.93
C LYS A 113 2.82 15.51 8.12
N PRO A 114 3.28 14.57 8.97
CA PRO A 114 4.24 14.92 9.99
C PRO A 114 5.45 15.47 9.25
N ALA A 115 5.92 16.60 9.75
CA ALA A 115 7.14 17.25 9.28
C ALA A 115 8.19 16.16 9.07
N ALA A 116 8.75 16.11 7.87
CA ALA A 116 9.85 15.22 7.52
C ALA A 116 10.85 15.22 8.70
N GLN A 117 10.95 14.11 9.41
CA GLN A 117 12.01 13.93 10.39
C GLN A 117 13.27 13.70 9.56
N GLY A 118 14.06 14.76 9.43
CA GLY A 118 15.32 14.79 8.71
C GLY A 118 16.44 14.06 9.43
#